data_AF-A0A3M1LR10-F1
#
_entry.id   AF-A0A3M1LR10-F1
#
_cell.length_a   1.000
_cell.length_b   1.000
_cell.length_c   1.000
_cell.angle_alpha   90.00
_cell.angle_beta   90.00
_cell.angle_gamma   90.00
#
_symmetry.space_group_name_H-M   'P 1'
#
loop_
_entity.id
_entity.type
_entity.pdbx_description
1 polymer ?
#
loop_
_entity_poly.entity_id
_entity_poly.type
_entity_poly.pdbx_seq_one_letter_code
_entity_poly.pdbx_strand_id
1 'polypeptide(L)'
;MLRAMECRDLLGNLIDYLDGEAEASLCAEIERHLAACPDCRVIVDTTRKTITLYRAYAPPVIPDDVRRRLYRVLNIEDFIA
;
A
#
# COMPACT_ATOMS: atom_id res chain seq x y z
N MET A 1 -22.97 15.25 17.15
CA MET A 1 -22.37 14.15 17.95
C MET A 1 -21.38 13.45 17.04
N LEU A 2 -20.07 13.53 17.31
CA LEU A 2 -19.07 12.83 16.49
C LEU A 2 -19.22 11.33 16.73
N ARG A 3 -19.41 10.55 15.67
CA ARG A 3 -19.42 9.08 15.72
C ARG A 3 -17.98 8.61 15.88
N ALA A 4 -17.73 7.67 16.79
CA ALA A 4 -16.42 7.03 16.92
C ALA A 4 -16.15 6.11 15.72
N MET A 5 -14.88 6.02 15.31
CA MET A 5 -14.45 5.17 14.20
C MET A 5 -14.52 3.69 14.58
N GLU A 6 -15.15 2.89 13.73
CA GLU A 6 -15.18 1.44 13.84
C GLU A 6 -14.04 0.79 13.03
N CYS A 7 -13.69 -0.46 13.33
CA CYS A 7 -12.63 -1.19 12.61
C CYS A 7 -12.85 -1.21 11.09
N ARG A 8 -14.12 -1.29 10.65
CA ARG A 8 -14.48 -1.26 9.22
C ARG A 8 -14.16 0.08 8.57
N ASP A 9 -14.37 1.18 9.29
CA ASP A 9 -14.08 2.52 8.80
C ASP A 9 -12.56 2.70 8.64
N LEU A 10 -11.76 2.22 9.60
CA LEU A 10 -10.30 2.20 9.48
C LEU A 10 -9.84 1.40 8.27
N LEU A 11 -10.37 0.18 8.09
CA LEU A 11 -10.00 -0.68 6.96
C LEU A 11 -10.29 -0.02 5.60
N GLY A 12 -11.39 0.74 5.50
CA GLY A 12 -11.73 1.49 4.30
C GLY A 12 -10.76 2.62 3.97
N ASN A 13 -10.06 3.17 4.99
CA ASN A 13 -9.11 4.27 4.85
C ASN A 13 -7.65 3.82 5.03
N LEU A 14 -7.40 2.51 5.12
CA LEU A 14 -6.10 1.96 5.52
C LEU A 14 -4.99 2.33 4.53
N ILE A 15 -5.27 2.28 3.23
CA ILE A 15 -4.28 2.53 2.20
C ILE A 15 -3.89 4.00 2.18
N ASP A 16 -4.87 4.91 2.09
CA ASP A 16 -4.64 6.37 2.13
C ASP A 16 -3.86 6.79 3.39
N TYR A 17 -4.16 6.16 4.54
CA TYR A 17 -3.41 6.38 5.78
C TYR A 17 -1.96 5.86 5.70
N LEU A 18 -1.73 4.68 5.13
CA LEU A 18 -0.40 4.09 5.00
C LEU A 18 0.47 4.82 3.98
N ASP A 19 -0.12 5.32 2.90
CA ASP A 19 0.54 6.09 1.85
C ASP A 19 0.73 7.57 2.23
N GLY A 20 0.09 8.03 3.30
CA GLY A 20 0.23 9.39 3.82
C GLY A 20 -0.62 10.42 3.05
N GLU A 21 -1.64 9.96 2.34
CA GLU A 21 -2.57 10.78 1.54
C GLU A 21 -3.85 11.14 2.31
N ALA A 22 -4.07 10.50 3.46
CA ALA A 22 -5.19 10.83 4.36
C ALA A 22 -5.06 12.24 4.96
N GLU A 23 -6.18 12.95 5.06
CA GLU A 23 -6.24 14.26 5.72
C GLU A 23 -5.88 14.17 7.22
N ALA A 24 -5.34 15.25 7.78
CA ALA A 24 -4.87 15.28 9.17
C ALA A 24 -5.97 14.94 10.20
N SER A 25 -7.22 15.31 9.93
CA SER A 25 -8.38 14.98 10.77
C SER A 25 -8.64 13.47 10.81
N LEU A 26 -8.56 12.81 9.65
CA LEU A 26 -8.71 11.36 9.50
C LEU A 26 -7.54 10.63 10.16
N CYS A 27 -6.30 11.10 9.98
CA CYS A 27 -5.14 10.54 10.67
C CYS A 27 -5.31 10.54 12.19
N ALA A 28 -5.76 11.66 12.77
CA ALA A 28 -6.00 11.77 14.21
C ALA A 28 -7.14 10.83 14.68
N GLU A 29 -8.16 10.61 13.86
CA GLU A 29 -9.20 9.62 14.14
C GLU A 29 -8.66 8.17 14.11
N ILE A 30 -7.84 7.83 13.10
CA ILE A 30 -7.22 6.51 12.97
C ILE A 30 -6.29 6.25 14.15
N GLU A 31 -5.44 7.20 14.51
CA GLU A 31 -4.52 7.09 15.65
C GLU A 31 -5.26 6.86 16.98
N ARG A 32 -6.39 7.55 17.20
CA ARG A 32 -7.25 7.30 18.36
C ARG A 32 -7.82 5.88 18.36
N HIS A 33 -8.29 5.40 17.21
CA HIS A 33 -8.78 4.02 17.09
C HIS A 33 -7.66 3.01 17.37
N LEU A 34 -6.48 3.19 16.78
CA LEU A 34 -5.32 2.33 17.00
C LEU A 34 -4.90 2.29 18.46
N ALA A 35 -4.95 3.40 19.19
CA ALA A 35 -4.65 3.42 20.62
C ALA A 35 -5.57 2.49 21.44
N ALA A 36 -6.83 2.32 21.02
CA ALA A 36 -7.83 1.52 21.72
C ALA A 36 -7.99 0.08 21.16
N CYS A 37 -7.64 -0.17 19.90
CA CYS A 37 -7.89 -1.44 19.22
C CYS A 37 -6.58 -2.20 18.91
N PRO A 38 -6.29 -3.33 19.59
CA PRO A 38 -5.10 -4.13 19.31
C PRO A 38 -5.18 -4.85 17.95
N ASP A 39 -6.37 -5.26 17.51
CA ASP A 39 -6.53 -5.99 16.24
C ASP A 39 -6.17 -5.10 15.05
N CYS A 40 -6.68 -3.86 15.02
CA CYS A 40 -6.35 -2.92 13.95
C CYS A 40 -4.87 -2.48 13.99
N ARG A 41 -4.23 -2.43 15.16
CA ARG A 41 -2.78 -2.25 15.27
C ARG A 41 -2.02 -3.35 14.54
N VAL A 42 -2.37 -4.61 14.79
CA VAL A 42 -1.76 -5.75 14.10
C VAL A 42 -1.94 -5.64 12.59
N ILE A 43 -3.14 -5.27 12.11
CA ILE A 43 -3.40 -5.08 10.67
C ILE A 43 -2.54 -3.97 10.08
N VAL A 44 -2.49 -2.79 10.72
CA VAL A 44 -1.69 -1.65 10.23
C VAL A 44 -0.21 -2.00 10.20
N ASP A 45 0.33 -2.60 11.27
CA ASP A 45 1.74 -2.94 11.39
C ASP A 45 2.15 -4.01 10.37
N THR A 46 1.34 -5.08 10.23
CA THR A 46 1.63 -6.16 9.27
C THR A 46 1.50 -5.68 7.82
N THR A 47 0.53 -4.83 7.52
CA THR A 47 0.40 -4.22 6.19
C THR A 47 1.59 -3.32 5.88
N ARG A 48 1.98 -2.45 6.82
CA ARG A 48 3.17 -1.59 6.68
C ARG A 48 4.44 -2.42 6.44
N LYS A 49 4.64 -3.48 7.22
CA LYS A 49 5.78 -4.39 7.06
C LYS A 49 5.76 -5.07 5.69
N THR A 50 4.60 -5.47 5.20
CA THR A 50 4.44 -6.07 3.87
C THR A 50 4.86 -5.09 2.77
N ILE A 51 4.41 -3.83 2.86
CA ILE A 51 4.81 -2.75 1.94
C ILE A 51 6.33 -2.55 1.99
N THR A 52 6.93 -2.48 3.19
CA THR A 52 8.38 -2.33 3.36
C THR A 52 9.15 -3.48 2.71
N LEU A 53 8.73 -4.73 2.96
CA LEU A 53 9.38 -5.91 2.38
C LEU A 53 9.26 -5.92 0.85
N TYR A 54 8.10 -5.58 0.31
CA TYR A 54 7.89 -5.52 -1.13
C TYR A 54 8.74 -4.42 -1.78
N ARG A 55 8.84 -3.23 -1.17
CA ARG A 55 9.68 -2.12 -1.67
C ARG A 55 11.18 -2.43 -1.56
N ALA A 56 11.60 -3.18 -0.54
CA ALA A 56 12.99 -3.60 -0.37
C ALA A 56 13.37 -4.78 -1.28
N TYR A 57 12.39 -5.50 -1.80
CA TYR A 57 12.64 -6.61 -2.71
C TYR A 57 13.18 -6.08 -4.04
N ALA A 58 14.44 -6.40 -4.34
CA ALA A 58 15.01 -6.08 -5.63
C ALA A 58 14.25 -6.86 -6.72
N PRO A 59 13.66 -6.19 -7.72
CA PRO A 59 13.01 -6.89 -8.82
C PRO A 59 14.04 -7.80 -9.49
N PRO A 60 13.66 -9.03 -9.89
CA PRO A 60 14.58 -9.90 -10.60
C PRO A 60 15.06 -9.21 -11.86
N VAL A 61 16.35 -9.36 -12.17
CA VAL A 61 16.89 -8.86 -13.44
C VAL A 61 16.22 -9.64 -14.57
N ILE A 62 15.37 -8.97 -15.34
CA ILE A 62 14.72 -9.56 -16.52
C ILE A 62 15.74 -9.54 -17.66
N PRO A 63 16.14 -10.71 -18.20
CA PRO A 63 17.02 -10.77 -19.35
C PRO A 63 16.47 -9.96 -20.54
N ASP A 64 17.33 -9.24 -21.24
CA ASP A 64 16.87 -8.31 -22.28
C ASP A 64 16.19 -9.01 -23.46
N ASP A 65 16.54 -10.27 -23.73
CA ASP A 65 15.88 -11.07 -24.78
C ASP A 65 14.41 -11.37 -24.41
N VAL A 66 14.14 -11.68 -23.14
CA VAL A 66 12.79 -11.88 -22.61
C VAL A 66 11.99 -10.58 -22.72
N ARG A 67 12.59 -9.45 -22.33
CA ARG A 67 11.96 -8.12 -22.44
C ARG A 67 11.60 -7.78 -23.88
N ARG A 68 12.56 -7.92 -24.81
CA ARG A 68 12.33 -7.65 -26.25
C ARG A 68 11.24 -8.54 -26.84
N ARG A 69 11.21 -9.83 -26.49
CA ARG A 69 10.18 -10.77 -26.96
C ARG A 69 8.80 -10.40 -26.44
N LEU A 70 8.70 -10.04 -25.17
CA LEU A 70 7.43 -9.60 -24.56
C LEU A 70 6.89 -8.36 -25.26
N TYR A 71 7.73 -7.34 -25.46
CA TYR A 71 7.32 -6.07 -26.04
C TYR A 71 6.87 -6.24 -27.49
N ARG A 72 7.54 -7.11 -28.26
CA ARG A 72 7.10 -7.49 -29.61
C ARG A 72 5.74 -8.15 -29.63
N VAL A 73 5.48 -9.10 -28.73
CA VAL A 73 4.18 -9.79 -28.65
C VAL A 73 3.05 -8.81 -28.29
N LEU A 74 3.36 -7.82 -27.47
CA LEU A 74 2.43 -6.79 -27.03
C LEU A 74 2.31 -5.60 -28.01
N ASN A 75 3.12 -5.56 -29.08
CA ASN A 75 3.22 -4.45 -30.04
C ASN A 75 3.52 -3.08 -29.37
N ILE A 76 4.46 -3.08 -28.43
CA ILE A 76 4.88 -1.89 -27.65
C ILE A 76 6.39 -1.67 -27.72
N GLU A 77 7.02 -1.98 -28.84
CA GLU A 77 8.47 -1.89 -29.02
C GLU A 77 9.04 -0.48 -28.83
N ASP A 78 8.24 0.57 -28.97
CA ASP A 78 8.65 1.97 -28.79
C ASP A 78 9.10 2.28 -27.35
N PHE A 79 8.79 1.41 -26.38
CA PHE A 79 9.20 1.56 -24.98
C PHE A 79 10.54 0.86 -24.64
N ILE A 80 11.24 0.29 -25.64
CA ILE A 80 12.57 -0.30 -25.49
C ILE A 80 13.62 0.80 -25.77
N ALA A 81 13.86 1.69 -24.79
CA ALA A 81 15.03 2.58 -24.80
C ALA A 81 16.25 1.87 -24.18
#